data_AF-A0A536XTW2-F1
#
_entry.id   AF-A0A536XTW2-F1
#
_cell.length_a   1.000
_cell.length_b   1.000
_cell.length_c   1.000
_cell.angle_alpha   90.00
_cell.angle_beta   90.00
_cell.angle_gamma   90.00
#
_symmetry.space_group_name_H-M   'P 1'
#
loop_
_entity.id
_entity.type
_entity.pdbx_description
1 polymer ?
#
loop_
_entity_poly.entity_id
_entity_poly.type
_entity_poly.pdbx_seq_one_letter_code
_entity_poly.pdbx_strand_id
1 'polypeptide(L)'
;KSTLVNCIAGTLRNEEGSIRFEGEDICGHAAHRRIRMGLARSFQIPKPFASMTVLDNLCVPLLYAARKHEKLAPGRIVEEAVRILEQVGLAG
;
A
#
# COMPACT_ATOMS: atom_id res chain seq x y z
N LYS A 1 -18.19 -4.02 9.76
CA LYS A 1 -16.74 -3.70 9.88
C LYS A 1 -15.98 -3.91 8.56
N SER A 2 -15.84 -5.13 8.04
CA SER A 2 -15.10 -5.40 6.79
C SER A 2 -15.72 -4.74 5.55
N THR A 3 -17.05 -4.68 5.45
CA THR A 3 -17.77 -4.02 4.35
C THR A 3 -17.36 -2.56 4.19
N LEU A 4 -17.38 -1.79 5.29
CA LEU A 4 -16.96 -0.40 5.29
C LEU A 4 -15.49 -0.23 4.86
N VAL A 5 -14.60 -1.10 5.35
CA VAL A 5 -13.18 -1.07 4.95
C VAL A 5 -13.02 -1.39 3.46
N ASN A 6 -13.81 -2.32 2.92
CA ASN A 6 -13.81 -2.64 1.49
C ASN A 6 -14.30 -1.46 0.63
N CYS A 7 -15.31 -0.74 1.10
CA CYS A 7 -15.81 0.49 0.49
C CYS A 7 -14.75 1.60 0.47
N ILE A 8 -14.08 1.84 1.60
CA ILE A 8 -12.97 2.81 1.71
C ILE A 8 -11.79 2.42 0.81
N ALA A 9 -11.46 1.13 0.76
CA ALA A 9 -10.36 0.64 -0.08
C ALA A 9 -10.70 0.59 -1.58
N GLY A 10 -11.96 0.79 -1.98
CA GLY A 10 -12.39 0.68 -3.37
C GLY A 10 -12.39 -0.76 -3.91
N THR A 11 -12.45 -1.76 -3.01
CA THR A 11 -12.64 -3.19 -3.35
C THR A 11 -14.11 -3.60 -3.33
N LEU A 12 -14.97 -2.75 -2.78
CA LEU A 12 -16.43 -2.83 -2.87
C LEU A 12 -16.94 -1.45 -3.29
N ARG A 13 -17.87 -1.40 -4.26
CA ARG A 13 -18.49 -0.15 -4.69
C ARG A 13 -19.57 0.26 -3.68
N ASN A 14 -19.65 1.56 -3.41
CA ASN A 14 -20.74 2.13 -2.63
C ASN A 14 -21.92 2.38 -3.57
N GLU A 15 -23.12 2.00 -3.16
CA GLU A 15 -24.35 2.33 -3.90
C GLU A 15 -24.81 3.76 -3.59
N GLU A 16 -24.66 4.19 -2.34
CA GLU A 16 -25.01 5.53 -1.87
C GLU A 16 -23.92 6.13 -0.99
N GLY A 17 -23.96 7.46 -0.82
CA GLY A 17 -23.00 8.23 -0.03
C GLY A 17 -21.69 8.55 -0.76
N SER A 18 -20.82 9.29 -0.07
CA SER A 18 -19.54 9.75 -0.62
C SER A 18 -18.38 9.41 0.31
N ILE A 19 -17.20 9.13 -0.26
CA ILE A 19 -15.96 8.96 0.50
C ILE A 19 -14.99 10.04 0.04
N ARG A 20 -14.52 10.87 0.98
CA ARG A 20 -13.52 11.89 0.71
C ARG A 20 -12.18 11.53 1.35
N PHE A 21 -11.09 11.72 0.62
CA PHE A 21 -9.71 11.53 1.09
C PHE A 21 -8.88 12.74 0.69
N GLU A 22 -8.19 13.37 1.65
CA GLU A 22 -7.44 14.62 1.44
C GLU A 22 -8.27 15.74 0.77
N GLY A 23 -9.57 15.81 1.08
CA GLY A 23 -10.49 16.79 0.50
C GLY A 23 -11.06 16.42 -0.87
N GLU A 24 -10.56 15.36 -1.52
CA GLU A 24 -11.02 14.88 -2.82
C GLU A 24 -12.07 13.76 -2.68
N ASP A 25 -13.14 13.82 -3.47
CA ASP A 25 -14.11 12.71 -3.53
C ASP A 25 -13.51 11.55 -4.34
N ILE A 26 -13.41 10.39 -3.70
CA ILE A 26 -12.81 9.19 -4.29
C ILE A 26 -13.85 8.13 -4.66
N CYS A 27 -15.15 8.43 -4.59
CA CYS A 27 -16.19 7.51 -5.03
C CYS A 27 -15.98 7.04 -6.47
N GLY A 28 -16.21 5.74 -6.71
CA GLY A 28 -15.96 5.13 -8.03
C GLY A 28 -14.48 4.90 -8.38
N HIS A 29 -13.51 5.46 -7.64
CA HIS A 29 -12.11 5.12 -7.85
C HIS A 29 -11.82 3.67 -7.43
N ALA A 30 -11.24 2.90 -8.35
CA ALA A 30 -10.73 1.57 -8.07
C ALA A 30 -9.54 1.62 -7.09
N ALA A 31 -9.31 0.52 -6.37
CA ALA A 31 -8.27 0.40 -5.34
C ALA A 31 -6.88 0.89 -5.78
N HIS A 32 -6.44 0.54 -7.01
CA HIS A 32 -5.13 0.96 -7.52
C HIS A 32 -4.99 2.49 -7.69
N ARG A 33 -6.08 3.20 -7.99
CA ARG A 33 -6.05 4.67 -8.05
C ARG A 33 -5.93 5.27 -6.66
N ARG A 34 -6.70 4.74 -5.69
CA ARG A 34 -6.65 5.19 -4.30
C ARG A 34 -5.25 4.98 -3.68
N ILE A 35 -4.59 3.87 -3.99
CA ILE A 35 -3.19 3.62 -3.57
C ILE A 35 -2.25 4.70 -4.10
N ARG A 36 -2.36 5.08 -5.38
CA ARG A 36 -1.54 6.17 -5.97
C ARG A 36 -1.82 7.53 -5.35
N MET A 37 -2.99 7.72 -4.75
CA MET A 37 -3.35 8.93 -4.01
C MET A 37 -2.75 8.96 -2.59
N GLY A 38 -2.20 7.84 -2.10
CA GLY A 38 -1.65 7.69 -0.75
C GLY A 38 -2.49 6.83 0.19
N LEU A 39 -3.60 6.26 -0.26
CA LEU A 39 -4.45 5.40 0.57
C LEU A 39 -3.95 3.94 0.55
N ALA A 40 -3.41 3.47 1.67
CA ALA A 40 -2.98 2.08 1.84
C ALA A 40 -3.96 1.27 2.69
N ARG A 41 -4.05 -0.04 2.40
CA ARG A 41 -4.83 -1.01 3.18
C ARG A 41 -3.94 -2.20 3.56
N SER A 42 -3.92 -2.55 4.84
CA SER A 42 -3.41 -3.83 5.32
C SER A 42 -4.50 -4.91 5.30
N PHE A 43 -4.09 -6.17 5.22
CA PHE A 43 -4.96 -7.34 5.31
C PHE A 43 -4.67 -8.10 6.60
N GLN A 44 -5.71 -8.66 7.22
CA GLN A 44 -5.57 -9.44 8.47
C GLN A 44 -4.66 -10.65 8.29
N ILE A 45 -4.72 -11.29 7.11
CA ILE A 45 -3.82 -12.38 6.72
C ILE A 45 -2.93 -11.81 5.62
N PRO A 46 -1.64 -11.53 5.90
CA PRO A 46 -0.72 -11.10 4.87
C PRO A 46 -0.49 -12.23 3.87
N LYS A 47 -0.40 -11.87 2.59
CA LYS A 47 -0.09 -12.79 1.49
C LYS A 47 1.22 -12.36 0.84
N PRO A 48 2.38 -12.65 1.45
CA PRO A 48 3.67 -12.38 0.82
C PRO A 48 3.85 -13.29 -0.41
N PHE A 49 4.73 -12.87 -1.31
CA PHE A 49 5.22 -13.69 -2.40
C PHE A 49 6.14 -14.77 -1.81
N ALA A 50 5.63 -16.00 -1.71
CA ALA A 50 6.34 -17.11 -1.07
C ALA A 50 7.63 -17.52 -1.78
N SER A 51 7.75 -17.21 -3.08
CA SER A 51 8.96 -17.48 -3.88
C SER A 51 10.05 -16.42 -3.72
N MET A 52 9.84 -15.38 -2.90
CA MET A 52 10.71 -14.22 -2.75
C MET A 52 11.25 -14.14 -1.33
N THR A 53 12.45 -13.57 -1.16
CA THR A 53 12.99 -13.29 0.17
C THR A 53 12.15 -12.24 0.90
N VAL A 54 12.34 -12.10 2.22
CA VAL A 54 11.68 -11.05 3.01
C VAL A 54 12.06 -9.65 2.47
N LEU A 55 13.33 -9.46 2.10
CA LEU A 55 13.82 -8.24 1.47
C LEU A 55 13.11 -7.95 0.15
N ASP A 56 13.03 -8.94 -0.74
CA ASP A 56 12.37 -8.78 -2.04
C ASP A 56 10.87 -8.46 -1.89
N ASN A 57 10.20 -9.12 -0.95
CA ASN A 57 8.80 -8.84 -0.60
C ASN A 57 8.58 -7.38 -0.18
N LEU A 58 9.59 -6.76 0.44
CA LEU A 58 9.54 -5.36 0.88
C LEU A 58 9.95 -4.38 -0.22
N CYS A 59 10.85 -4.77 -1.12
CA CYS A 59 11.23 -3.97 -2.28
C CYS A 59 10.06 -3.72 -3.25
N VAL A 60 9.17 -4.71 -3.43
CA VAL A 60 8.00 -4.58 -4.34
C VAL A 60 7.10 -3.39 -3.99
N PRO A 61 6.55 -3.26 -2.77
CA PRO A 61 5.73 -2.09 -2.43
C PRO A 61 6.54 -0.78 -2.45
N LEU A 62 7.84 -0.79 -2.16
CA LEU A 62 8.69 0.41 -2.26
C LEU A 62 8.88 0.87 -3.72
N LEU A 63 8.89 -0.05 -4.69
CA LEU A 63 8.95 0.28 -6.12
C LEU A 63 7.65 0.89 -6.65
N TYR A 64 6.50 0.38 -6.20
CA TYR A 64 5.21 0.65 -6.84
C TYR A 64 4.27 1.54 -6.04
N ALA A 65 4.42 1.62 -4.72
CA ALA A 65 3.51 2.30 -3.82
C ALA A 65 4.17 3.43 -3.01
N ALA A 66 5.49 3.63 -3.11
CA ALA A 66 6.18 4.72 -2.42
C ALA A 66 5.79 6.09 -3.00
N ARG A 67 4.83 6.72 -2.31
CA ARG A 67 4.50 8.16 -2.20
C ARG A 67 4.18 8.94 -3.49
N LYS A 68 3.22 9.87 -3.33
CA LYS A 68 2.84 10.95 -4.26
C LYS A 68 3.99 11.87 -4.71
N HIS A 69 5.19 11.77 -4.11
CA HIS A 69 6.22 12.82 -4.23
C HIS A 69 7.66 12.39 -4.54
N GLU A 70 8.05 11.11 -4.51
CA GLU A 70 9.43 10.77 -4.91
C GLU A 70 9.56 9.27 -5.21
N LYS A 71 9.76 8.92 -6.48
CA LYS A 71 10.25 7.58 -6.81
C LYS A 71 11.66 7.47 -6.26
N LEU A 72 11.87 6.58 -5.30
CA LEU A 72 13.21 6.23 -4.84
C LEU A 72 14.02 5.71 -6.03
N ALA A 73 15.26 6.19 -6.17
CA ALA A 73 16.18 5.60 -7.14
C ALA A 73 16.38 4.10 -6.78
N PRO A 74 16.59 3.20 -7.77
CA PRO A 74 16.68 1.76 -7.50
C PRO A 74 17.65 1.36 -6.38
N GLY A 75 18.82 2.02 -6.30
CA GLY A 75 19.79 1.77 -5.22
C GLY A 75 19.29 2.16 -3.81
N ARG A 76 18.44 3.19 -3.72
CA ARG A 76 17.87 3.67 -2.45
C ARG A 76 16.72 2.79 -1.94
N ILE A 77 16.13 1.97 -2.80
CA ILE A 77 15.02 1.07 -2.42
C ILE A 77 15.52 -0.05 -1.52
N VAL A 78 16.66 -0.65 -1.86
CA VAL A 78 17.25 -1.71 -1.04
C VAL A 78 17.69 -1.16 0.31
N GLU A 79 18.35 0.01 0.32
CA GLU A 79 18.72 0.70 1.56
C GLU A 79 17.51 0.97 2.46
N GLU A 80 16.40 1.44 1.89
CA GLU A 80 15.16 1.70 2.63
C GLU A 80 14.52 0.41 3.15
N ALA A 81 14.51 -0.64 2.32
CA ALA A 81 13.99 -1.94 2.72
C ALA A 81 14.78 -2.51 3.90
N VAL A 82 16.12 -2.46 3.87
CA VAL A 82 16.97 -2.89 4.98
C VAL A 82 16.68 -2.07 6.24
N ARG A 83 16.59 -0.73 6.14
CA ARG A 83 16.25 0.12 7.29
C ARG A 83 14.90 -0.25 7.93
N ILE A 84 13.87 -0.52 7.12
CA ILE A 84 12.58 -0.95 7.63
C ILE A 84 12.68 -2.33 8.29
N LEU A 85 13.45 -3.27 7.71
CA LEU A 85 13.66 -4.60 8.30
C LEU A 85 14.38 -4.54 9.64
N GLU A 86 15.36 -3.65 9.79
CA GLU A 86 16.05 -3.40 11.06
C GLU A 86 15.06 -2.89 12.12
N GLN A 87 14.19 -1.94 11.76
CA GLN A 87 13.18 -1.39 12.68
C GLN A 87 12.20 -2.43 13.21
N VAL A 88 11.89 -3.47 12.42
CA VAL A 88 10.97 -4.54 12.80
C VAL A 88 11.66 -5.81 13.30
N GLY A 89 13.00 -5.80 13.41
CA GLY A 89 13.79 -6.93 13.91
C GLY A 89 13.87 -8.13 12.95
N LEU A 90 13.75 -7.89 11.64
CA LEU A 90 13.79 -8.92 10.58
C LEU A 90 15.00 -8.80 9.65
N ALA A 91 16.05 -8.08 10.06
CA ALA A 91 17.27 -7.87 9.27
C ALA A 91 18.31 -9.00 9.37
N GLY A 92 17.92 -10.18 9.84
CA GLY A 92 18.80 -11.35 10.07
C GLY A 92 18.90 -12.30 8.89
#